data_AF-A0A9D2J855-F1
#
_entry.id   AF-A0A9D2J855-F1
#
_cell.length_a   1.000
_cell.length_b   1.000
_cell.length_c   1.000
_cell.angle_alpha   90.00
_cell.angle_beta   90.00
_cell.angle_gamma   90.00
#
_symmetry.space_group_name_H-M   'P 1'
#
loop_
_entity.id
_entity.type
_entity.pdbx_description
1 polymer ?
#
loop_
_entity_poly.entity_id
_entity_poly.type
_entity_poly.pdbx_seq_one_letter_code
_entity_poly.pdbx_strand_id
1 'polypeptide(L)'
;MKMKQRSFTIRKYGAFLTVLLVLSLVFGTFAGIPVHAEEGASASNTYNPNQPGSITVKLGDIGTQETTNKNGVELTIYQVGDINTTNNYIQFDLVQGLADLESLDGVDLNDVTTAEANLEAAEKLEDAVLDAGLTAAGKEYTATVDGEDGVAVFQGENGVGLPQGMYLVQQTNANAYGITSPFLVAIPYMTDGANWIYNVVANPKGAEFDSLGSIQVTKALKYNNDGNLLDTTAENASYDIGLFMDSQGQYRYSGENWRQTVTIQGTSSSTVTFDNLPITSKPYYVFELDENGNAITYSSDLGGADSDNLFTVMAGEDPAAPNAGEAPEIILDTENNPNASATISNVYADLPDGYYVTGEITITKSVMDNGQMIATNYPFYAGIFTVDAQGNVNANPTEVVKLNNNGSVTVEVPLGGTNGTDPITYAVMETEEDGTLINKETFSYTVTGEANVNLSVDQTTGNVAITNTLKEGADGYYQDPSTQAPRDTSSNNNNNNNSGSDNRNTSSGTNRSSRSSRTGDNNQILLYGGLLAAAVIVGGVVVARRRRRTNG
;
A
#
# COMPACT_ATOMS: atom_id res chain seq x y z
N MET A 1 -30.43 -57.99 10.76
CA MET A 1 -31.41 -56.98 11.23
C MET A 1 -31.83 -56.18 10.00
N LYS A 2 -33.09 -56.28 9.55
CA LYS A 2 -33.57 -55.63 8.32
C LYS A 2 -33.55 -54.11 8.51
N MET A 3 -32.68 -53.42 7.79
CA MET A 3 -32.63 -51.96 7.74
C MET A 3 -33.93 -51.50 7.06
N LYS A 4 -34.79 -50.78 7.80
CA LYS A 4 -36.03 -50.21 7.28
C LYS A 4 -35.63 -49.12 6.28
N GLN A 5 -35.81 -49.36 4.98
CA GLN A 5 -35.73 -48.32 3.96
C GLN A 5 -36.75 -47.23 4.32
N ARG A 6 -36.27 -46.03 4.62
CA ARG A 6 -37.11 -44.85 4.85
C ARG A 6 -36.99 -43.97 3.61
N SER A 7 -38.12 -43.68 2.97
CA SER A 7 -38.21 -42.70 1.89
C SER A 7 -38.08 -41.31 2.50
N PHE A 8 -36.99 -40.61 2.21
CA PHE A 8 -36.83 -39.20 2.56
C PHE A 8 -37.30 -38.35 1.36
N THR A 9 -38.09 -37.31 1.61
CA THR A 9 -38.49 -36.27 0.64
C THR A 9 -37.87 -34.93 1.06
N ILE A 10 -37.87 -33.86 0.27
CA ILE A 10 -37.47 -32.49 0.73
C ILE A 10 -38.73 -31.71 1.16
N ARG A 11 -38.65 -30.79 2.14
CA ARG A 11 -39.80 -30.01 2.65
C ARG A 11 -40.42 -29.18 1.52
N LYS A 12 -41.72 -29.34 1.29
CA LYS A 12 -42.48 -28.51 0.34
C LYS A 12 -43.02 -27.28 1.06
N TYR A 13 -42.38 -26.12 0.88
CA TYR A 13 -43.14 -24.86 0.88
C TYR A 13 -43.62 -24.57 -0.56
N GLY A 14 -44.74 -23.86 -0.67
CA GLY A 14 -45.68 -23.98 -1.79
C GLY A 14 -45.12 -23.65 -3.18
N ALA A 15 -45.57 -24.45 -4.14
CA ALA A 15 -45.44 -24.31 -5.60
C ALA A 15 -44.00 -24.25 -6.16
N PHE A 16 -43.61 -25.35 -6.80
CA PHE A 16 -42.36 -25.57 -7.55
C PHE A 16 -41.07 -25.59 -6.71
N LEU A 17 -40.88 -26.68 -5.95
CA LEU A 17 -39.53 -27.15 -5.64
C LEU A 17 -38.94 -27.80 -6.92
N THR A 18 -38.67 -26.98 -7.93
CA THR A 18 -37.61 -27.24 -8.90
C THR A 18 -36.31 -27.05 -8.14
N VAL A 19 -35.56 -28.13 -8.10
CA VAL A 19 -34.41 -28.31 -7.23
C VAL A 19 -33.32 -27.33 -7.65
N LEU A 20 -32.69 -26.71 -6.65
CA LEU A 20 -31.33 -26.16 -6.63
C LEU A 20 -30.47 -26.71 -7.79
N LEU A 21 -30.57 -26.01 -8.91
CA LEU A 21 -30.08 -26.43 -10.21
C LEU A 21 -28.65 -25.91 -10.33
N VAL A 22 -27.73 -26.85 -10.35
CA VAL A 22 -26.41 -26.64 -10.94
C VAL A 22 -26.64 -26.25 -12.42
N LEU A 23 -26.35 -24.98 -12.73
CA LEU A 23 -26.01 -24.37 -14.03
C LEU A 23 -26.98 -23.50 -14.85
N SER A 24 -26.39 -22.36 -15.24
CA SER A 24 -26.52 -21.58 -16.48
C SER A 24 -27.86 -20.91 -16.79
N LEU A 25 -27.95 -19.59 -16.61
CA LEU A 25 -28.85 -18.74 -17.39
C LEU A 25 -28.15 -17.43 -17.79
N VAL A 26 -27.95 -17.26 -19.10
CA VAL A 26 -27.92 -15.94 -19.75
C VAL A 26 -29.18 -15.86 -20.60
N PHE A 27 -29.93 -14.76 -20.44
CA PHE A 27 -30.89 -14.31 -21.44
C PHE A 27 -30.14 -14.01 -22.75
N GLY A 28 -30.30 -14.86 -23.75
CA GLY A 28 -29.69 -14.65 -25.07
C GLY A 28 -29.96 -15.82 -26.00
N THR A 29 -31.04 -15.70 -26.77
CA THR A 29 -31.50 -16.60 -27.83
C THR A 29 -30.42 -17.47 -28.50
N PHE A 30 -30.38 -18.76 -28.16
CA PHE A 30 -29.98 -19.81 -29.11
C PHE A 30 -30.91 -21.01 -28.97
N ALA A 31 -31.44 -21.43 -30.12
CA ALA A 31 -32.36 -22.53 -30.25
C ALA A 31 -31.68 -23.87 -29.95
N GLY A 32 -32.32 -24.68 -29.09
CA GLY A 32 -32.21 -26.13 -29.08
C GLY A 32 -30.84 -26.73 -28.78
N ILE A 33 -30.50 -26.87 -27.50
CA ILE A 33 -29.58 -27.91 -27.03
C ILE A 33 -30.30 -28.69 -25.92
N PRO A 34 -30.50 -30.01 -26.07
CA PRO A 34 -31.02 -30.84 -24.99
C PRO A 34 -30.01 -30.91 -23.84
N VAL A 35 -30.47 -30.62 -22.62
CA VAL A 35 -29.72 -30.80 -21.38
C VAL A 35 -29.44 -32.30 -21.20
N HIS A 36 -28.25 -32.75 -21.60
CA HIS A 36 -27.75 -34.08 -21.30
C HIS A 36 -26.90 -34.01 -20.03
N ALA A 37 -27.24 -34.85 -19.05
CA ALA A 37 -26.30 -35.20 -17.99
C ALA A 37 -25.06 -35.84 -18.64
N GLU A 38 -23.86 -35.33 -18.34
CA GLU A 38 -22.63 -36.06 -18.62
C GLU A 38 -22.62 -37.38 -17.84
N GLU A 39 -22.14 -38.45 -18.48
CA GLU A 39 -21.82 -39.73 -17.82
C GLU A 39 -20.76 -39.49 -16.73
N GLY A 40 -21.16 -39.50 -15.47
CA GLY A 40 -20.23 -39.38 -14.33
C GLY A 40 -20.89 -39.27 -12.95
N ALA A 41 -22.13 -38.78 -12.86
CA ALA A 41 -22.86 -38.70 -11.60
C ALA A 41 -23.47 -40.07 -11.21
N SER A 42 -22.97 -40.68 -10.12
CA SER A 42 -23.58 -41.89 -9.55
C SER A 42 -24.89 -41.53 -8.83
N ALA A 43 -26.00 -41.60 -9.55
CA ALA A 43 -27.34 -41.33 -9.04
C ALA A 43 -27.94 -42.57 -8.33
N SER A 44 -28.61 -42.37 -7.19
CA SER A 44 -29.35 -43.42 -6.47
C SER A 44 -30.78 -42.99 -6.16
N ASN A 45 -31.76 -43.85 -6.44
CA ASN A 45 -33.17 -43.62 -6.09
C ASN A 45 -33.43 -43.72 -4.57
N THR A 46 -32.44 -44.17 -3.78
CA THR A 46 -32.54 -44.29 -2.32
C THR A 46 -31.45 -43.46 -1.63
N TYR A 47 -31.86 -42.61 -0.69
CA TYR A 47 -30.94 -41.87 0.16
C TYR A 47 -30.08 -42.83 1.00
N ASN A 48 -28.77 -42.62 1.00
CA ASN A 48 -27.79 -43.37 1.76
C ASN A 48 -27.03 -42.40 2.67
N PRO A 49 -27.32 -42.41 3.99
CA PRO A 49 -26.68 -41.48 4.93
C PRO A 49 -25.19 -41.70 5.14
N ASN A 50 -24.64 -42.84 4.69
CA ASN A 50 -23.23 -43.18 4.84
C ASN A 50 -22.46 -43.11 3.52
N GLN A 51 -23.08 -42.64 2.44
CA GLN A 51 -22.40 -42.50 1.16
C GLN A 51 -21.59 -41.21 1.19
N PRO A 52 -20.25 -41.27 1.06
CA PRO A 52 -19.44 -40.08 0.90
C PRO A 52 -19.68 -39.47 -0.49
N GLY A 53 -19.36 -38.18 -0.62
CA GLY A 53 -19.48 -37.45 -1.88
C GLY A 53 -18.16 -36.92 -2.42
N SER A 54 -18.27 -36.20 -3.53
CA SER A 54 -17.19 -35.41 -4.12
C SER A 54 -17.77 -34.16 -4.76
N ILE A 55 -16.97 -33.11 -4.90
CA ILE A 55 -17.31 -31.93 -5.68
C ILE A 55 -16.27 -31.77 -6.79
N THR A 56 -16.72 -31.63 -8.02
CA THR A 56 -15.88 -31.30 -9.18
C THR A 56 -16.31 -29.94 -9.68
N VAL A 57 -15.41 -28.97 -9.70
CA VAL A 57 -15.66 -27.64 -10.26
C VAL A 57 -14.99 -27.53 -11.62
N LYS A 58 -15.74 -27.19 -12.66
CA LYS A 58 -15.27 -27.00 -14.03
C LYS A 58 -15.39 -25.53 -14.40
N LEU A 59 -14.26 -24.85 -14.55
CA LEU A 59 -14.21 -23.46 -14.96
C LEU A 59 -14.49 -23.35 -16.47
N GLY A 60 -15.52 -22.59 -16.84
CA GLY A 60 -15.84 -22.31 -18.25
C GLY A 60 -14.92 -21.25 -18.85
N ASP A 61 -14.92 -21.11 -20.17
CA ASP A 61 -14.33 -19.93 -20.81
C ASP A 61 -15.09 -18.66 -20.40
N ILE A 62 -14.38 -17.54 -20.30
CA ILE A 62 -14.97 -16.25 -19.95
C ILE A 62 -15.15 -15.41 -21.23
N GLY A 63 -16.26 -14.67 -21.30
CA GLY A 63 -16.53 -13.75 -22.41
C GLY A 63 -16.70 -14.48 -23.75
N THR A 64 -16.08 -13.95 -24.80
CA THR A 64 -16.04 -14.57 -26.14
C THR A 64 -14.71 -15.27 -26.44
N GLN A 65 -13.84 -15.42 -25.44
CA GLN A 65 -12.52 -16.01 -25.62
C GLN A 65 -12.61 -17.53 -25.49
N GLU A 66 -12.66 -18.25 -26.61
CA GLU A 66 -12.32 -19.68 -26.59
C GLU A 66 -10.83 -19.76 -26.19
N THR A 67 -10.49 -20.53 -25.15
CA THR A 67 -9.13 -20.75 -24.58
C THR A 67 -8.65 -19.84 -23.44
N THR A 68 -9.53 -19.33 -22.56
CA THR A 68 -9.06 -18.66 -21.33
C THR A 68 -8.17 -19.62 -20.52
N ASN A 69 -6.95 -19.18 -20.18
CA ASN A 69 -6.05 -19.97 -19.33
C ASN A 69 -6.63 -20.06 -17.91
N LYS A 70 -6.90 -21.28 -17.46
CA LYS A 70 -7.50 -21.60 -16.15
C LYS A 70 -6.47 -22.13 -15.16
N ASN A 71 -5.23 -22.29 -15.60
CA ASN A 71 -4.18 -22.91 -14.83
C ASN A 71 -3.83 -22.05 -13.62
N GLY A 72 -3.70 -22.69 -12.46
CA GLY A 72 -3.39 -22.01 -11.21
C GLY A 72 -4.57 -21.30 -10.56
N VAL A 73 -5.82 -21.44 -11.05
CA VAL A 73 -6.98 -20.98 -10.28
C VAL A 73 -7.11 -21.87 -9.05
N GLU A 74 -7.12 -21.26 -7.88
CA GLU A 74 -7.27 -21.96 -6.61
C GLU A 74 -8.70 -21.79 -6.11
N LEU A 75 -9.34 -22.93 -5.85
CA LEU A 75 -10.66 -23.00 -5.29
C LEU A 75 -10.58 -23.68 -3.93
N THR A 76 -11.28 -23.10 -2.97
CA THR A 76 -11.42 -23.66 -1.63
C THR A 76 -12.89 -23.92 -1.35
N ILE A 77 -13.17 -25.07 -0.74
CA ILE A 77 -14.51 -25.40 -0.24
C ILE A 77 -14.54 -25.46 1.28
N TYR A 78 -15.59 -24.90 1.88
CA TYR A 78 -15.85 -24.94 3.33
C TYR A 78 -17.17 -25.64 3.60
N GLN A 79 -17.19 -26.62 4.50
CA GLN A 79 -18.46 -27.18 4.97
C GLN A 79 -19.16 -26.19 5.91
N VAL A 80 -20.20 -25.53 5.40
CA VAL A 80 -20.97 -24.49 6.12
C VAL A 80 -22.27 -25.00 6.71
N GLY A 81 -22.77 -26.16 6.25
CA GLY A 81 -24.01 -26.75 6.77
C GLY A 81 -23.90 -28.25 7.08
N ASP A 82 -24.39 -28.64 8.25
CA ASP A 82 -24.56 -30.03 8.67
C ASP A 82 -25.94 -30.57 8.25
N ILE A 83 -25.97 -31.84 7.85
CA ILE A 83 -27.21 -32.50 7.44
C ILE A 83 -28.09 -32.89 8.64
N ASN A 84 -29.35 -32.48 8.62
CA ASN A 84 -30.37 -32.84 9.59
C ASN A 84 -31.51 -33.62 8.91
N THR A 85 -31.77 -34.83 9.40
CA THR A 85 -32.80 -35.74 8.84
C THR A 85 -33.95 -36.03 9.81
N THR A 86 -34.03 -35.30 10.93
CA THR A 86 -34.98 -35.55 12.03
C THR A 86 -36.44 -35.55 11.57
N ASN A 87 -36.76 -34.73 10.57
CA ASN A 87 -38.13 -34.55 10.08
C ASN A 87 -38.53 -35.45 8.90
N ASN A 88 -37.77 -36.54 8.64
CA ASN A 88 -37.91 -37.39 7.44
C ASN A 88 -37.71 -36.63 6.11
N TYR A 89 -37.01 -35.50 6.17
CA TYR A 89 -36.48 -34.78 5.03
C TYR A 89 -35.09 -34.23 5.35
N ILE A 90 -34.28 -33.96 4.32
CA ILE A 90 -32.97 -33.32 4.47
C ILE A 90 -33.19 -31.83 4.74
N GLN A 91 -32.51 -31.34 5.77
CA GLN A 91 -32.31 -29.93 6.06
C GLN A 91 -30.82 -29.69 6.30
N PHE A 92 -30.41 -28.45 6.16
CA PHE A 92 -29.07 -27.99 6.49
C PHE A 92 -29.17 -27.04 7.68
N ASP A 93 -28.48 -27.38 8.76
CA ASP A 93 -28.25 -26.49 9.89
C ASP A 93 -26.86 -25.89 9.72
N LEU A 94 -26.67 -24.59 9.99
CA LEU A 94 -25.34 -23.99 10.00
C LEU A 94 -24.43 -24.78 10.96
N VAL A 95 -23.19 -25.01 10.54
CA VAL A 95 -22.20 -25.65 11.42
C VAL A 95 -22.00 -24.81 12.69
N GLN A 96 -21.65 -25.46 13.79
CA GLN A 96 -21.56 -24.82 15.11
C GLN A 96 -20.71 -23.53 15.16
N GLY A 97 -19.66 -23.41 14.33
CA GLY A 97 -18.81 -22.21 14.28
C GLY A 97 -19.44 -21.02 13.56
N LEU A 98 -20.52 -21.23 12.80
CA LEU A 98 -21.22 -20.20 12.03
C LEU A 98 -22.61 -19.88 12.61
N ALA A 99 -23.24 -20.83 13.30
CA ALA A 99 -24.65 -20.74 13.71
C ALA A 99 -25.00 -19.54 14.60
N ASP A 100 -24.03 -19.02 15.38
CA ASP A 100 -24.24 -17.94 16.34
C ASP A 100 -23.68 -16.58 15.87
N LEU A 101 -23.23 -16.46 14.61
CA LEU A 101 -22.67 -15.21 14.08
C LEU A 101 -23.78 -14.24 13.66
N GLU A 102 -23.77 -13.03 14.24
CA GLU A 102 -24.72 -11.97 13.88
C GLU A 102 -24.63 -11.57 12.39
N SER A 103 -23.45 -11.73 11.77
CA SER A 103 -23.25 -11.47 10.33
C SER A 103 -24.09 -12.38 9.42
N LEU A 104 -24.54 -13.53 9.94
CA LEU A 104 -25.37 -14.50 9.21
C LEU A 104 -26.85 -14.39 9.54
N ASP A 105 -27.29 -13.32 10.22
CA ASP A 105 -28.71 -13.08 10.47
C ASP A 105 -29.51 -13.05 9.15
N GLY A 106 -30.55 -13.89 9.11
CA GLY A 106 -31.41 -14.06 7.95
C GLY A 106 -30.88 -15.00 6.86
N VAL A 107 -29.71 -15.61 7.03
CA VAL A 107 -29.25 -16.69 6.15
C VAL A 107 -29.95 -17.99 6.51
N ASP A 108 -30.82 -18.49 5.62
CA ASP A 108 -31.42 -19.82 5.72
C ASP A 108 -30.89 -20.72 4.60
N LEU A 109 -30.02 -21.67 4.95
CA LEU A 109 -29.47 -22.66 4.01
C LEU A 109 -30.56 -23.51 3.32
N ASN A 110 -31.78 -23.54 3.86
CA ASN A 110 -32.90 -24.30 3.33
C ASN A 110 -33.81 -23.47 2.41
N ASP A 111 -33.61 -22.15 2.31
CA ASP A 111 -34.38 -21.25 1.43
C ASP A 111 -33.57 -20.77 0.20
N VAL A 112 -32.42 -21.42 -0.05
CA VAL A 112 -31.59 -21.18 -1.23
C VAL A 112 -32.24 -21.83 -2.47
N THR A 113 -33.26 -21.19 -3.01
CA THR A 113 -34.08 -21.75 -4.12
C THR A 113 -33.80 -21.13 -5.49
N THR A 114 -33.07 -20.02 -5.54
CA THR A 114 -32.68 -19.33 -6.79
C THR A 114 -31.17 -19.10 -6.86
N ALA A 115 -30.67 -18.71 -8.03
CA ALA A 115 -29.25 -18.37 -8.21
C ALA A 115 -28.88 -17.11 -7.42
N GLU A 116 -29.78 -16.13 -7.37
CA GLU A 116 -29.62 -14.88 -6.61
C GLU A 116 -29.55 -15.18 -5.11
N ALA A 117 -30.47 -16.01 -4.58
CA ALA A 117 -30.44 -16.42 -3.18
C ALA A 117 -29.18 -17.22 -2.83
N ASN A 118 -28.64 -17.99 -3.79
CA ASN A 118 -27.37 -18.71 -3.60
C ASN A 118 -26.20 -17.75 -3.50
N LEU A 119 -26.09 -16.79 -4.41
CA LEU A 119 -25.05 -15.78 -4.40
C LEU A 119 -25.09 -14.94 -3.12
N GLU A 120 -26.24 -14.39 -2.76
CA GLU A 120 -26.40 -13.56 -1.56
C GLU A 120 -26.04 -14.32 -0.27
N ALA A 121 -26.43 -15.61 -0.17
CA ALA A 121 -26.06 -16.45 0.97
C ALA A 121 -24.56 -16.79 0.96
N ALA A 122 -24.00 -17.07 -0.22
CA ALA A 122 -22.58 -17.43 -0.38
C ALA A 122 -21.65 -16.26 -0.04
N GLU A 123 -21.96 -15.03 -0.48
CA GLU A 123 -21.19 -13.82 -0.16
C GLU A 123 -21.15 -13.56 1.35
N LYS A 124 -22.30 -13.68 2.04
CA LYS A 124 -22.33 -13.56 3.51
C LYS A 124 -21.52 -14.65 4.22
N LEU A 125 -21.55 -15.87 3.67
CA LEU A 125 -20.82 -17.00 4.25
C LEU A 125 -19.31 -16.91 3.99
N GLU A 126 -18.89 -16.33 2.87
CA GLU A 126 -17.47 -16.11 2.53
C GLU A 126 -16.76 -15.26 3.58
N ASP A 127 -17.35 -14.13 3.98
CA ASP A 127 -16.78 -13.30 5.04
C ASP A 127 -16.81 -14.05 6.39
N ALA A 128 -17.93 -14.72 6.69
CA ALA A 128 -18.12 -15.40 7.97
C ALA A 128 -17.19 -16.61 8.19
N VAL A 129 -16.85 -17.37 7.15
CA VAL A 129 -15.92 -18.51 7.29
C VAL A 129 -14.50 -18.06 7.59
N LEU A 130 -14.09 -16.91 7.04
CA LEU A 130 -12.79 -16.29 7.32
C LEU A 130 -12.75 -15.76 8.76
N ASP A 131 -13.76 -14.99 9.16
CA ASP A 131 -13.88 -14.43 10.52
C ASP A 131 -13.90 -15.51 11.61
N ALA A 132 -14.62 -16.61 11.37
CA ALA A 132 -14.74 -17.70 12.32
C ALA A 132 -13.52 -18.64 12.34
N GLY A 133 -12.53 -18.42 11.47
CA GLY A 133 -11.34 -19.27 11.38
C GLY A 133 -11.69 -20.73 11.07
N LEU A 134 -12.64 -20.97 10.15
CA LEU A 134 -13.07 -22.31 9.76
C LEU A 134 -12.02 -23.13 8.97
N THR A 135 -10.74 -22.76 9.08
CA THR A 135 -9.56 -23.41 8.49
C THR A 135 -9.11 -24.68 9.21
N ALA A 136 -9.90 -25.16 10.18
CA ALA A 136 -9.58 -26.34 10.97
C ALA A 136 -9.65 -27.63 10.12
N ALA A 137 -8.53 -28.36 10.10
CA ALA A 137 -8.33 -29.64 9.42
C ALA A 137 -9.60 -30.52 9.38
N GLY A 138 -10.09 -30.79 8.17
CA GLY A 138 -11.25 -31.66 7.89
C GLY A 138 -12.54 -30.96 7.45
N LYS A 139 -12.60 -29.62 7.45
CA LYS A 139 -13.75 -28.83 6.96
C LYS A 139 -13.45 -27.90 5.78
N GLU A 140 -12.18 -27.72 5.47
CA GLU A 140 -11.68 -26.97 4.33
C GLU A 140 -10.98 -27.94 3.38
N TYR A 141 -11.18 -27.77 2.08
CA TYR A 141 -10.40 -28.47 1.06
C TYR A 141 -10.03 -27.48 -0.04
N THR A 142 -8.75 -27.44 -0.39
CA THR A 142 -8.22 -26.56 -1.45
C THR A 142 -7.77 -27.40 -2.62
N ALA A 143 -8.10 -26.95 -3.83
CA ALA A 143 -7.65 -27.56 -5.06
C ALA A 143 -7.23 -26.47 -6.05
N THR A 144 -6.07 -26.65 -6.65
CA THR A 144 -5.58 -25.82 -7.75
C THR A 144 -5.93 -26.49 -9.07
N VAL A 145 -6.44 -25.71 -10.02
CA VAL A 145 -6.69 -26.17 -11.38
C VAL A 145 -5.35 -26.35 -12.08
N ASP A 146 -5.02 -27.61 -12.39
CA ASP A 146 -3.82 -28.00 -13.11
C ASP A 146 -4.18 -28.54 -14.50
N GLY A 147 -3.78 -27.82 -15.56
CA GLY A 147 -3.99 -28.22 -16.96
C GLY A 147 -5.10 -27.47 -17.71
N GLU A 148 -5.23 -27.74 -19.02
CA GLU A 148 -6.09 -26.98 -19.95
C GLU A 148 -7.60 -27.19 -19.73
N ASP A 149 -7.99 -28.27 -19.03
CA ASP A 149 -9.40 -28.67 -18.88
C ASP A 149 -10.18 -27.84 -17.86
N GLY A 150 -9.50 -27.01 -17.04
CA GLY A 150 -10.19 -26.11 -16.11
C GLY A 150 -10.85 -26.77 -14.91
N VAL A 151 -10.40 -27.95 -14.49
CA VAL A 151 -11.11 -28.78 -13.51
C VAL A 151 -10.40 -28.80 -12.15
N ALA A 152 -11.12 -28.44 -11.09
CA ALA A 152 -10.73 -28.68 -9.70
C ALA A 152 -11.58 -29.82 -9.12
N VAL A 153 -10.96 -30.74 -8.37
CA VAL A 153 -11.63 -31.93 -7.86
C VAL A 153 -11.40 -32.09 -6.35
N PHE A 154 -12.50 -32.11 -5.59
CA PHE A 154 -12.51 -32.29 -4.14
C PHE A 154 -13.08 -33.67 -3.79
N GLN A 155 -12.21 -34.56 -3.30
CA GLN A 155 -12.54 -35.96 -2.97
C GLN A 155 -12.34 -36.30 -1.49
N GLY A 156 -12.28 -35.30 -0.61
CA GLY A 156 -11.96 -35.52 0.79
C GLY A 156 -10.49 -35.91 1.03
N GLU A 157 -10.16 -36.35 2.24
CA GLU A 157 -8.80 -36.70 2.66
C GLU A 157 -8.63 -38.21 2.89
N ASN A 158 -7.41 -38.72 2.69
CA ASN A 158 -7.05 -40.11 3.03
C ASN A 158 -7.95 -41.18 2.37
N GLY A 159 -8.54 -40.88 1.20
CA GLY A 159 -9.49 -41.75 0.50
C GLY A 159 -10.89 -41.83 1.12
N VAL A 160 -11.17 -40.98 2.12
CA VAL A 160 -12.50 -40.78 2.70
C VAL A 160 -13.12 -39.60 1.97
N GLY A 161 -14.12 -39.85 1.13
CA GLY A 161 -14.83 -38.81 0.39
C GLY A 161 -15.47 -37.76 1.30
N LEU A 162 -15.94 -36.66 0.69
CA LEU A 162 -16.51 -35.54 1.44
C LEU A 162 -17.74 -35.99 2.26
N PRO A 163 -17.89 -35.52 3.51
CA PRO A 163 -19.10 -35.74 4.28
C PRO A 163 -20.32 -35.11 3.60
N GLN A 164 -21.52 -35.54 4.01
CA GLN A 164 -22.76 -34.94 3.51
C GLN A 164 -23.02 -33.62 4.25
N GLY A 165 -23.37 -32.57 3.52
CA GLY A 165 -23.54 -31.23 4.03
C GLY A 165 -23.72 -30.19 2.93
N MET A 166 -23.81 -28.92 3.32
CA MET A 166 -23.73 -27.78 2.42
C MET A 166 -22.30 -27.23 2.43
N TYR A 167 -21.78 -26.93 1.24
CA TYR A 167 -20.43 -26.44 1.03
C TYR A 167 -20.47 -25.06 0.37
N LEU A 168 -19.73 -24.11 0.91
CA LEU A 168 -19.35 -22.88 0.24
C LEU A 168 -18.16 -23.18 -0.66
N VAL A 169 -18.21 -22.78 -1.92
CA VAL A 169 -17.10 -22.83 -2.88
C VAL A 169 -16.71 -21.40 -3.20
N GLN A 170 -15.43 -21.06 -3.03
CA GLN A 170 -14.91 -19.74 -3.38
C GLN A 170 -13.53 -19.84 -4.03
N GLN A 171 -13.21 -18.86 -4.87
CA GLN A 171 -11.88 -18.70 -5.42
C GLN A 171 -11.00 -17.94 -4.42
N THR A 172 -9.93 -18.59 -3.96
CA THR A 172 -9.05 -18.04 -2.91
C THR A 172 -7.82 -17.31 -3.45
N ASN A 173 -7.64 -17.28 -4.78
CA ASN A 173 -6.62 -16.45 -5.41
C ASN A 173 -7.18 -15.59 -6.55
N ALA A 174 -6.71 -14.35 -6.74
CA ALA A 174 -6.92 -13.68 -8.02
C ALA A 174 -6.00 -14.30 -9.06
N ASN A 175 -6.60 -14.72 -10.17
CA ASN A 175 -5.94 -15.39 -11.27
C ASN A 175 -6.25 -14.66 -12.58
N ALA A 176 -5.31 -14.72 -13.53
CA ALA A 176 -5.47 -14.14 -14.88
C ALA A 176 -6.68 -14.72 -15.64
N TYR A 177 -7.17 -15.89 -15.23
CA TYR A 177 -8.46 -16.44 -15.64
C TYR A 177 -9.58 -15.43 -15.47
N GLY A 178 -9.63 -14.70 -14.34
CA GLY A 178 -10.78 -13.92 -13.89
C GLY A 178 -11.13 -14.24 -12.44
N ILE A 179 -12.28 -13.75 -11.99
CA ILE A 179 -12.88 -14.14 -10.71
C ILE A 179 -14.15 -14.97 -10.94
N THR A 180 -14.38 -15.93 -10.05
CA THR A 180 -15.65 -16.62 -9.92
C THR A 180 -16.34 -16.16 -8.65
N SER A 181 -17.63 -15.85 -8.75
CA SER A 181 -18.44 -15.54 -7.56
C SER A 181 -18.53 -16.78 -6.65
N PRO A 182 -18.56 -16.60 -5.32
CA PRO A 182 -18.77 -17.71 -4.40
C PRO A 182 -20.15 -18.31 -4.62
N PHE A 183 -20.30 -19.60 -4.32
CA PHE A 183 -21.57 -20.31 -4.47
C PHE A 183 -21.70 -21.50 -3.52
N LEU A 184 -22.94 -21.87 -3.20
CA LEU A 184 -23.27 -23.00 -2.34
C LEU A 184 -23.59 -24.27 -3.13
N VAL A 185 -23.06 -25.41 -2.66
CA VAL A 185 -23.26 -26.75 -3.22
C VAL A 185 -23.62 -27.74 -2.11
N ALA A 186 -24.65 -28.56 -2.33
CA ALA A 186 -25.07 -29.58 -1.37
C ALA A 186 -24.63 -30.99 -1.76
N ILE A 187 -24.14 -31.75 -0.77
CA ILE A 187 -23.89 -33.20 -0.86
C ILE A 187 -24.82 -33.92 0.14
N PRO A 188 -25.72 -34.83 -0.30
CA PRO A 188 -26.17 -34.98 -1.68
C PRO A 188 -27.17 -33.87 -2.06
N TYR A 189 -27.40 -33.73 -3.36
CA TYR A 189 -28.52 -32.95 -3.90
C TYR A 189 -29.38 -33.82 -4.85
N MET A 190 -30.56 -33.35 -5.24
CA MET A 190 -31.53 -34.14 -6.02
C MET A 190 -32.23 -33.28 -7.05
N THR A 191 -31.84 -33.25 -8.32
CA THR A 191 -32.38 -32.32 -9.35
C THR A 191 -33.76 -32.67 -9.90
N ASP A 192 -34.08 -33.95 -9.97
CA ASP A 192 -35.27 -34.48 -10.66
C ASP A 192 -36.39 -34.91 -9.69
N GLY A 193 -36.21 -34.68 -8.39
CA GLY A 193 -37.12 -35.11 -7.34
C GLY A 193 -37.17 -36.62 -7.11
N ALA A 194 -36.25 -37.40 -7.70
CA ALA A 194 -36.23 -38.85 -7.64
C ALA A 194 -34.86 -39.44 -7.27
N ASN A 195 -33.76 -38.82 -7.68
CA ASN A 195 -32.42 -39.37 -7.60
C ASN A 195 -31.48 -38.51 -6.77
N TRP A 196 -30.80 -39.14 -5.81
CA TRP A 196 -29.75 -38.51 -4.99
C TRP A 196 -28.41 -38.55 -5.72
N ILE A 197 -27.75 -37.40 -5.80
CA ILE A 197 -26.43 -37.20 -6.42
C ILE A 197 -25.43 -36.88 -5.31
N TYR A 198 -24.40 -37.72 -5.17
CA TYR A 198 -23.33 -37.54 -4.18
C TYR A 198 -22.03 -37.03 -4.80
N ASN A 199 -21.81 -37.29 -6.09
CA ASN A 199 -20.68 -36.76 -6.85
C ASN A 199 -21.20 -35.55 -7.64
N VAL A 200 -20.98 -34.37 -7.09
CA VAL A 200 -21.51 -33.12 -7.61
C VAL A 200 -20.53 -32.54 -8.62
N VAL A 201 -21.04 -32.06 -9.75
CA VAL A 201 -20.26 -31.27 -10.70
C VAL A 201 -20.85 -29.87 -10.69
N ALA A 202 -20.02 -28.84 -10.58
CA ALA A 202 -20.41 -27.43 -10.69
C ALA A 202 -19.62 -26.77 -11.80
N ASN A 203 -20.22 -25.79 -12.51
CA ASN A 203 -19.52 -25.01 -13.52
C ASN A 203 -19.80 -23.52 -13.29
N PRO A 204 -19.07 -22.86 -12.37
CA PRO A 204 -19.28 -21.45 -12.07
C PRO A 204 -18.99 -20.60 -13.32
N LYS A 205 -19.63 -19.43 -13.37
CA LYS A 205 -19.36 -18.44 -14.40
C LYS A 205 -18.22 -17.55 -13.91
N GLY A 206 -17.12 -17.51 -14.66
CA GLY A 206 -16.09 -16.49 -14.47
C GLY A 206 -16.52 -15.15 -15.07
N ALA A 207 -16.01 -14.05 -14.51
CA ALA A 207 -16.09 -12.72 -15.09
C ALA A 207 -14.69 -12.24 -15.53
N GLU A 208 -14.65 -11.59 -16.70
CA GLU A 208 -13.45 -10.92 -17.21
C GLU A 208 -13.25 -9.64 -16.41
N PHE A 209 -12.00 -9.19 -16.32
CA PHE A 209 -11.74 -7.87 -15.78
C PHE A 209 -11.96 -6.84 -16.89
N ASP A 210 -13.07 -6.11 -16.82
CA ASP A 210 -13.40 -5.07 -17.82
C ASP A 210 -12.51 -3.82 -17.69
N SER A 211 -11.65 -3.79 -16.67
CA SER A 211 -10.79 -2.67 -16.35
C SER A 211 -9.54 -3.10 -15.57
N LEU A 212 -8.46 -2.37 -15.81
CA LEU A 212 -7.17 -2.57 -15.17
C LEU A 212 -6.78 -1.32 -14.41
N GLY A 213 -6.13 -1.53 -13.27
CA GLY A 213 -5.61 -0.51 -12.40
C GLY A 213 -4.13 -0.71 -12.09
N SER A 214 -3.64 0.10 -11.16
CA SER A 214 -2.27 0.02 -10.67
C SER A 214 -2.20 0.21 -9.15
N ILE A 215 -1.16 -0.35 -8.55
CA ILE A 215 -0.82 -0.11 -7.14
C ILE A 215 0.63 0.37 -7.08
N GLN A 216 0.85 1.56 -6.54
CA GLN A 216 2.19 2.04 -6.19
C GLN A 216 2.51 1.66 -4.75
N VAL A 217 3.66 1.01 -4.53
CA VAL A 217 4.13 0.67 -3.19
C VAL A 217 5.40 1.42 -2.89
N THR A 218 5.36 2.26 -1.86
CA THR A 218 6.53 2.93 -1.30
C THR A 218 7.12 2.09 -0.19
N LYS A 219 8.40 1.74 -0.32
CA LYS A 219 9.19 1.15 0.76
C LYS A 219 9.95 2.25 1.48
N ALA A 220 9.74 2.37 2.79
CA ALA A 220 10.45 3.30 3.65
C ALA A 220 11.35 2.57 4.67
N LEU A 221 12.39 3.27 5.13
CA LEU A 221 13.37 2.79 6.09
C LEU A 221 13.39 3.74 7.29
N LYS A 222 13.19 3.19 8.48
CA LYS A 222 13.07 3.95 9.72
C LYS A 222 13.99 3.39 10.79
N TYR A 223 14.54 4.29 11.61
CA TYR A 223 15.25 3.94 12.83
C TYR A 223 14.34 4.22 14.02
N ASN A 224 14.23 3.27 14.95
CA ASN A 224 13.44 3.41 16.16
C ASN A 224 14.28 4.04 17.28
N ASN A 225 14.07 5.33 17.55
CA ASN A 225 14.63 6.01 18.71
C ASN A 225 13.61 6.05 19.86
N ASP A 226 13.53 4.96 20.64
CA ASP A 226 12.62 4.84 21.79
C ASP A 226 11.14 5.17 21.47
N GLY A 227 10.66 4.70 20.32
CA GLY A 227 9.31 4.91 19.80
C GLY A 227 9.16 6.12 18.88
N ASN A 228 10.18 6.99 18.78
CA ASN A 228 10.22 8.05 17.78
C ASN A 228 10.92 7.54 16.51
N LEU A 229 10.20 7.51 15.39
CA LEU A 229 10.75 7.01 14.13
C LEU A 229 11.50 8.12 13.38
N LEU A 230 12.76 7.85 13.05
CA LEU A 230 13.61 8.73 12.26
C LEU A 230 13.83 8.15 10.86
N ASP A 231 13.88 9.01 9.84
CA ASP A 231 14.27 8.59 8.50
C ASP A 231 15.69 8.02 8.49
N THR A 232 15.85 6.89 7.80
CA THR A 232 17.13 6.19 7.68
C THR A 232 17.50 6.05 6.23
N THR A 233 18.66 6.55 5.86
CA THR A 233 19.20 6.44 4.51
C THR A 233 20.02 5.17 4.36
N ALA A 234 19.81 4.45 3.26
CA ALA A 234 20.66 3.33 2.86
C ALA A 234 21.59 3.75 1.71
N GLU A 235 22.88 3.41 1.78
CA GLU A 235 23.81 3.61 0.66
C GLU A 235 23.34 2.86 -0.59
N ASN A 236 22.94 1.59 -0.42
CA ASN A 236 22.34 0.76 -1.45
C ASN A 236 21.65 -0.45 -0.82
N ALA A 237 20.35 -0.58 -1.02
CA ALA A 237 19.54 -1.67 -0.51
C ALA A 237 18.46 -2.08 -1.52
N SER A 238 18.12 -3.36 -1.54
CA SER A 238 17.04 -3.89 -2.37
C SER A 238 16.12 -4.78 -1.54
N TYR A 239 14.82 -4.62 -1.75
CA TYR A 239 13.78 -5.39 -1.06
C TYR A 239 12.81 -5.93 -2.10
N ASP A 240 12.31 -7.13 -1.88
CA ASP A 240 11.30 -7.73 -2.73
C ASP A 240 9.92 -7.53 -2.13
N ILE A 241 9.01 -6.97 -2.92
CA ILE A 241 7.63 -6.69 -2.53
C ILE A 241 6.72 -7.61 -3.34
N GLY A 242 5.78 -8.26 -2.65
CA GLY A 242 4.78 -9.15 -3.25
C GLY A 242 3.35 -8.69 -3.02
N LEU A 243 2.47 -9.01 -3.97
CA LEU A 243 1.01 -8.91 -3.81
C LEU A 243 0.42 -10.26 -3.42
N PHE A 244 -0.51 -10.23 -2.48
CA PHE A 244 -1.21 -11.37 -1.90
C PHE A 244 -2.72 -11.14 -1.92
N MET A 245 -3.48 -12.22 -1.76
CA MET A 245 -4.93 -12.24 -1.84
C MET A 245 -5.61 -12.44 -0.48
N ASP A 246 -4.79 -12.56 0.56
CA ASP A 246 -5.21 -12.72 1.94
C ASP A 246 -4.32 -11.87 2.86
N SER A 247 -4.89 -11.50 4.01
CA SER A 247 -4.22 -10.67 5.03
C SER A 247 -3.09 -11.39 5.77
N GLN A 248 -2.93 -12.71 5.60
CA GLN A 248 -1.88 -13.51 6.24
C GLN A 248 -0.66 -13.73 5.34
N GLY A 249 -0.72 -13.32 4.07
CA GLY A 249 0.38 -13.47 3.13
C GLY A 249 0.62 -14.93 2.71
N GLN A 250 -0.40 -15.78 2.74
CA GLN A 250 -0.29 -17.20 2.40
C GLN A 250 -0.46 -17.45 0.88
N TYR A 251 -1.34 -16.69 0.24
CA TYR A 251 -1.75 -16.87 -1.15
C TYR A 251 -1.32 -15.65 -1.98
N ARG A 252 -0.21 -15.80 -2.70
CA ARG A 252 0.26 -14.76 -3.63
C ARG A 252 -0.76 -14.52 -4.75
N TYR A 253 -0.80 -13.29 -5.26
CA TYR A 253 -1.44 -12.99 -6.54
C TYR A 253 -0.79 -13.84 -7.64
N SER A 254 -1.59 -14.47 -8.51
CA SER A 254 -1.05 -15.43 -9.49
C SER A 254 -0.64 -14.79 -10.82
N GLY A 255 -0.92 -13.51 -11.04
CA GLY A 255 -0.51 -12.79 -12.24
C GLY A 255 1.01 -12.62 -12.31
N GLU A 256 1.58 -12.50 -13.51
CA GLU A 256 3.04 -12.47 -13.70
C GLU A 256 3.73 -11.31 -12.94
N ASN A 257 3.02 -10.19 -12.76
CA ASN A 257 3.52 -8.99 -12.08
C ASN A 257 3.37 -9.02 -10.55
N TRP A 258 3.13 -10.17 -9.91
CA TRP A 258 2.88 -10.26 -8.46
C TRP A 258 4.06 -9.85 -7.57
N ARG A 259 5.29 -9.76 -8.09
CA ARG A 259 6.50 -9.37 -7.34
C ARG A 259 7.25 -8.24 -8.04
N GLN A 260 7.74 -7.28 -7.26
CA GLN A 260 8.62 -6.20 -7.71
C GLN A 260 9.79 -6.03 -6.74
N THR A 261 10.99 -5.76 -7.25
CA THR A 261 12.14 -5.41 -6.41
C THR A 261 12.26 -3.90 -6.34
N VAL A 262 12.14 -3.33 -5.14
CA VAL A 262 12.41 -1.91 -4.87
C VAL A 262 13.88 -1.74 -4.51
N THR A 263 14.54 -0.74 -5.09
CA THR A 263 15.93 -0.38 -4.78
C THR A 263 15.97 1.02 -4.18
N ILE A 264 16.65 1.16 -3.05
CA ILE A 264 16.84 2.40 -2.28
C ILE A 264 18.35 2.71 -2.28
N GLN A 265 18.72 3.91 -2.76
CA GLN A 265 20.12 4.33 -2.92
C GLN A 265 20.29 5.80 -2.56
N GLY A 266 20.97 6.06 -1.45
CA GLY A 266 21.20 7.41 -0.92
C GLY A 266 19.91 8.12 -0.50
N THR A 267 18.84 7.39 -0.23
CA THR A 267 17.54 7.90 0.25
C THR A 267 16.98 7.01 1.36
N SER A 268 15.91 7.46 2.02
CA SER A 268 15.20 6.68 3.04
C SER A 268 14.00 5.89 2.50
N SER A 269 13.62 6.12 1.25
CA SER A 269 12.51 5.42 0.62
C SER A 269 12.65 5.36 -0.90
N SER A 270 11.87 4.47 -1.52
CA SER A 270 11.70 4.36 -2.96
C SER A 270 10.37 3.68 -3.28
N THR A 271 9.87 3.86 -4.51
CA THR A 271 8.54 3.39 -4.92
C THR A 271 8.64 2.48 -6.14
N VAL A 272 7.85 1.41 -6.15
CA VAL A 272 7.64 0.53 -7.30
C VAL A 272 6.16 0.50 -7.68
N THR A 273 5.87 0.18 -8.93
CA THR A 273 4.50 0.11 -9.44
C THR A 273 4.17 -1.31 -9.88
N PHE A 274 3.01 -1.78 -9.44
CA PHE A 274 2.33 -2.97 -9.94
C PHE A 274 1.27 -2.52 -10.93
N ASP A 275 1.56 -2.66 -12.22
CA ASP A 275 0.67 -2.25 -13.32
C ASP A 275 -0.13 -3.44 -13.88
N ASN A 276 -1.21 -3.11 -14.60
CA ASN A 276 -2.10 -4.07 -15.24
C ASN A 276 -2.75 -5.01 -14.22
N LEU A 277 -3.11 -4.47 -13.05
CA LEU A 277 -3.80 -5.23 -12.03
C LEU A 277 -5.30 -5.25 -12.31
N PRO A 278 -5.95 -6.40 -12.24
CA PRO A 278 -7.39 -6.50 -12.28
C PRO A 278 -8.09 -5.59 -11.27
N ILE A 279 -9.05 -4.79 -11.72
CA ILE A 279 -9.97 -4.07 -10.83
C ILE A 279 -11.07 -5.04 -10.40
N THR A 280 -11.19 -5.28 -9.10
CA THR A 280 -12.10 -6.26 -8.48
C THR A 280 -12.50 -5.78 -7.09
N SER A 281 -13.65 -6.22 -6.61
CA SER A 281 -14.08 -6.00 -5.22
C SER A 281 -13.24 -6.77 -4.20
N LYS A 282 -12.42 -7.72 -4.63
CA LYS A 282 -11.50 -8.46 -3.77
C LYS A 282 -10.25 -7.64 -3.46
N PRO A 283 -9.81 -7.58 -2.20
CA PRO A 283 -8.61 -6.82 -1.83
C PRO A 283 -7.32 -7.49 -2.33
N TYR A 284 -6.34 -6.64 -2.63
CA TYR A 284 -4.92 -6.99 -2.67
C TYR A 284 -4.27 -6.64 -1.33
N TYR A 285 -3.36 -7.49 -0.87
CA TYR A 285 -2.51 -7.24 0.29
C TYR A 285 -1.06 -7.11 -0.13
N VAL A 286 -0.33 -6.17 0.48
CA VAL A 286 1.07 -5.88 0.14
C VAL A 286 1.99 -6.43 1.21
N PHE A 287 3.04 -7.15 0.83
CA PHE A 287 4.04 -7.70 1.75
C PHE A 287 5.47 -7.47 1.26
N GLU A 288 6.39 -7.27 2.19
CA GLU A 288 7.81 -7.54 1.93
C GLU A 288 8.07 -9.06 1.96
N LEU A 289 9.00 -9.53 1.15
CA LEU A 289 9.35 -10.94 1.03
C LEU A 289 10.71 -11.21 1.66
N ASP A 290 10.83 -12.37 2.32
CA ASP A 290 12.10 -12.91 2.77
C ASP A 290 12.97 -13.43 1.61
N GLU A 291 14.17 -13.90 1.93
CA GLU A 291 15.12 -14.49 0.96
C GLU A 291 14.57 -15.73 0.22
N ASN A 292 13.57 -16.40 0.79
CA ASN A 292 12.91 -17.57 0.22
C ASN A 292 11.65 -17.20 -0.58
N GLY A 293 11.25 -15.92 -0.57
CA GLY A 293 10.06 -15.41 -1.24
C GLY A 293 8.76 -15.55 -0.43
N ASN A 294 8.84 -15.81 0.87
CA ASN A 294 7.67 -15.84 1.76
C ASN A 294 7.35 -14.44 2.29
N ALA A 295 6.08 -14.16 2.57
CA ALA A 295 5.65 -12.92 3.17
C ALA A 295 6.22 -12.73 4.59
N ILE A 296 6.77 -11.55 4.88
CA ILE A 296 7.19 -11.16 6.22
C ILE A 296 5.99 -10.58 6.97
N THR A 297 5.72 -11.09 8.16
CA THR A 297 4.59 -10.65 8.99
C THR A 297 4.76 -9.21 9.47
N TYR A 298 3.65 -8.48 9.49
CA TYR A 298 3.58 -7.13 10.04
C TYR A 298 3.50 -7.15 11.58
N SER A 299 3.99 -6.08 12.21
CA SER A 299 3.82 -5.85 13.65
C SER A 299 3.86 -4.36 13.96
N SER A 300 3.01 -3.91 14.88
CA SER A 300 3.10 -2.58 15.48
C SER A 300 3.98 -2.56 16.74
N ASP A 301 4.40 -3.72 17.22
CA ASP A 301 5.39 -3.82 18.30
C ASP A 301 6.80 -3.61 17.75
N LEU A 302 7.32 -2.41 17.97
CA LEU A 302 8.65 -2.00 17.55
C LEU A 302 9.77 -2.63 18.40
N GLY A 303 9.44 -3.35 19.48
CA GLY A 303 10.39 -4.11 20.30
C GLY A 303 10.72 -5.50 19.75
N GLY A 304 10.12 -5.89 18.62
CA GLY A 304 10.26 -7.22 18.00
C GLY A 304 11.55 -7.47 17.24
N ALA A 305 12.43 -6.48 17.08
CA ALA A 305 13.77 -6.69 16.54
C ALA A 305 14.63 -7.40 17.61
N ASP A 306 14.82 -8.70 17.45
CA ASP A 306 15.65 -9.52 18.34
C ASP A 306 16.95 -9.97 17.62
N SER A 307 17.65 -10.96 18.18
CA SER A 307 18.88 -11.46 17.55
C SER A 307 18.67 -12.11 16.18
N ASP A 308 17.44 -12.51 15.86
CA ASP A 308 17.08 -13.27 14.68
C ASP A 308 16.42 -12.39 13.61
N ASN A 309 15.84 -11.23 13.99
CA ASN A 309 15.23 -10.28 13.06
C ASN A 309 15.75 -8.85 13.26
N LEU A 310 16.46 -8.31 12.26
CA LEU A 310 17.11 -7.01 12.33
C LEU A 310 16.12 -5.82 12.31
N PHE A 311 14.88 -6.05 11.86
CA PHE A 311 13.85 -5.03 11.72
C PHE A 311 12.44 -5.58 11.90
N THR A 312 11.50 -4.68 12.17
CA THR A 312 10.05 -4.92 12.12
C THR A 312 9.46 -4.36 10.82
N VAL A 313 8.58 -5.11 10.17
CA VAL A 313 7.77 -4.59 9.04
C VAL A 313 6.48 -4.01 9.58
N MET A 314 6.12 -2.80 9.14
CA MET A 314 4.85 -2.17 9.49
C MET A 314 4.22 -1.48 8.27
N ALA A 315 2.90 -1.30 8.29
CA ALA A 315 2.18 -0.50 7.31
C ALA A 315 2.28 0.99 7.62
N GLY A 316 2.45 1.79 6.58
CA GLY A 316 2.65 3.23 6.70
C GLY A 316 3.96 3.58 7.39
N GLU A 317 3.98 4.75 8.02
CA GLU A 317 5.16 5.33 8.70
C GLU A 317 4.86 5.74 10.15
N ASP A 318 3.64 5.50 10.63
CA ASP A 318 3.20 5.84 11.99
C ASP A 318 2.88 4.55 12.77
N PRO A 319 3.68 4.18 13.77
CA PRO A 319 3.47 2.95 14.54
C PRO A 319 2.22 3.02 15.43
N ALA A 320 1.66 4.22 15.66
CA ALA A 320 0.42 4.40 16.40
C ALA A 320 -0.84 4.26 15.51
N ALA A 321 -0.68 4.13 14.19
CA ALA A 321 -1.80 3.91 13.30
C ALA A 321 -2.50 2.58 13.62
N PRO A 322 -3.85 2.51 13.63
CA PRO A 322 -4.58 1.30 14.02
C PRO A 322 -4.18 0.04 13.24
N ASN A 323 -3.82 0.22 11.96
CA ASN A 323 -3.45 -0.83 11.02
C ASN A 323 -1.93 -0.96 10.82
N ALA A 324 -1.09 -0.31 11.64
CA ALA A 324 0.37 -0.36 11.46
C ALA A 324 0.93 -1.79 11.52
N GLY A 325 0.31 -2.66 12.33
CA GLY A 325 0.68 -4.07 12.48
C GLY A 325 0.01 -5.02 11.49
N GLU A 326 -0.69 -4.51 10.48
CA GLU A 326 -1.44 -5.30 9.51
C GLU A 326 -0.98 -4.96 8.08
N ALA A 327 -1.05 -5.93 7.17
CA ALA A 327 -0.69 -5.69 5.77
C ALA A 327 -1.65 -4.66 5.14
N PRO A 328 -1.16 -3.71 4.31
CA PRO A 328 -2.03 -2.77 3.61
C PRO A 328 -3.05 -3.51 2.73
N GLU A 329 -4.33 -3.29 3.00
CA GLU A 329 -5.45 -3.80 2.20
C GLU A 329 -5.83 -2.78 1.13
N ILE A 330 -5.89 -3.22 -0.13
CA ILE A 330 -6.14 -2.36 -1.29
C ILE A 330 -7.24 -2.94 -2.15
N ILE A 331 -8.38 -2.27 -2.19
CA ILE A 331 -9.47 -2.55 -3.13
C ILE A 331 -9.37 -1.53 -4.27
N LEU A 332 -9.19 -2.04 -5.49
CA LEU A 332 -9.22 -1.23 -6.70
C LEU A 332 -10.66 -1.07 -7.17
N ASP A 333 -11.02 0.13 -7.61
CA ASP A 333 -12.35 0.44 -8.17
C ASP A 333 -12.22 1.38 -9.36
N THR A 334 -12.99 1.11 -10.42
CA THR A 334 -13.04 1.94 -11.63
C THR A 334 -13.44 3.39 -11.40
N GLU A 335 -14.34 3.67 -10.45
CA GLU A 335 -14.88 5.01 -10.25
C GLU A 335 -14.01 5.86 -9.33
N ASN A 336 -13.53 5.26 -8.23
CA ASN A 336 -12.93 6.02 -7.13
C ASN A 336 -11.43 5.79 -6.98
N ASN A 337 -10.93 4.59 -7.28
CA ASN A 337 -9.56 4.19 -6.96
C ASN A 337 -8.94 3.23 -7.99
N PRO A 338 -8.86 3.60 -9.28
CA PRO A 338 -8.25 2.75 -10.29
C PRO A 338 -6.73 2.70 -10.14
N ASN A 339 -6.14 3.66 -9.43
CA ASN A 339 -4.72 3.72 -9.12
C ASN A 339 -4.58 3.98 -7.62
N ALA A 340 -4.19 2.95 -6.88
CA ALA A 340 -4.02 3.03 -5.44
C ALA A 340 -2.54 3.18 -5.08
N SER A 341 -2.28 3.51 -3.82
CA SER A 341 -0.93 3.53 -3.27
C SER A 341 -0.92 3.02 -1.84
N ALA A 342 0.18 2.38 -1.46
CA ALA A 342 0.46 1.95 -0.10
C ALA A 342 1.90 2.27 0.27
N THR A 343 2.15 2.42 1.57
CA THR A 343 3.51 2.54 2.11
C THR A 343 3.73 1.42 3.11
N ILE A 344 4.91 0.83 3.09
CA ILE A 344 5.36 -0.16 4.06
C ILE A 344 6.75 0.23 4.54
N SER A 345 7.05 0.01 5.82
CA SER A 345 8.30 0.46 6.44
C SER A 345 9.05 -0.71 7.06
N ASN A 346 10.39 -0.73 6.91
CA ASN A 346 11.26 -1.48 7.82
C ASN A 346 11.69 -0.55 8.94
N VAL A 347 11.41 -0.96 10.18
CA VAL A 347 11.77 -0.23 11.39
C VAL A 347 12.90 -0.98 12.08
N TYR A 348 14.09 -0.37 12.08
CA TYR A 348 15.31 -0.93 12.63
C TYR A 348 15.51 -0.48 14.08
N ALA A 349 15.85 -1.43 14.97
CA ALA A 349 16.38 -1.12 16.30
C ALA A 349 17.89 -0.83 16.25
N ASP A 350 18.62 -1.60 15.43
CA ASP A 350 20.02 -1.39 15.09
C ASP A 350 20.17 -1.27 13.57
N LEU A 351 20.95 -0.30 13.10
CA LEU A 351 21.13 -0.09 11.67
C LEU A 351 22.10 -1.10 11.05
N PRO A 352 21.78 -1.64 9.85
CA PRO A 352 22.72 -2.45 9.09
C PRO A 352 23.94 -1.64 8.61
N ASP A 353 25.02 -2.34 8.23
CA ASP A 353 26.17 -1.72 7.57
C ASP A 353 25.72 -0.95 6.31
N GLY A 354 26.16 0.30 6.18
CA GLY A 354 25.81 1.18 5.06
C GLY A 354 24.48 1.91 5.22
N TYR A 355 23.87 1.87 6.41
CA TYR A 355 22.68 2.64 6.77
C TYR A 355 23.05 3.73 7.79
N TYR A 356 22.35 4.85 7.74
CA TYR A 356 22.55 5.96 8.68
C TYR A 356 21.30 6.82 8.82
N VAL A 357 21.12 7.43 10.00
CA VAL A 357 20.14 8.49 10.21
C VAL A 357 20.67 9.79 9.63
N THR A 358 19.79 10.59 9.03
CA THR A 358 20.13 11.94 8.56
C THR A 358 19.68 13.00 9.56
N GLY A 359 20.42 14.11 9.58
CA GLY A 359 19.99 15.35 10.19
C GLY A 359 19.99 16.49 9.18
N GLU A 360 19.29 17.57 9.50
CA GLU A 360 19.14 18.74 8.65
C GLU A 360 19.90 19.94 9.24
N ILE A 361 20.66 20.64 8.38
CA ILE A 361 21.28 21.91 8.72
C ILE A 361 20.69 23.00 7.83
N THR A 362 19.98 23.95 8.45
CA THR A 362 19.49 25.15 7.75
C THR A 362 20.50 26.28 7.88
N ILE A 363 20.99 26.77 6.75
CA ILE A 363 21.91 27.91 6.66
C ILE A 363 21.15 29.12 6.15
N THR A 364 21.06 30.17 6.96
CA THR A 364 20.50 31.47 6.55
C THR A 364 21.63 32.41 6.15
N LYS A 365 21.52 33.06 4.99
CA LYS A 365 22.53 34.01 4.49
C LYS A 365 21.97 35.42 4.45
N SER A 366 22.72 36.38 5.00
CA SER A 366 22.47 37.82 4.84
C SER A 366 23.65 38.50 4.16
N VAL A 367 23.38 39.42 3.23
CA VAL A 367 24.40 40.24 2.57
C VAL A 367 24.14 41.70 2.90
N MET A 368 25.15 42.35 3.47
CA MET A 368 25.07 43.68 4.05
C MET A 368 26.08 44.62 3.38
N ASP A 369 25.72 45.90 3.28
CA ASP A 369 26.61 47.00 2.92
C ASP A 369 26.24 48.21 3.77
N ASN A 370 27.23 48.80 4.45
CA ASN A 370 27.05 49.91 5.37
C ASN A 370 25.88 49.73 6.38
N GLY A 371 25.71 48.49 6.89
CA GLY A 371 24.66 48.14 7.84
C GLY A 371 23.27 47.94 7.24
N GLN A 372 23.10 48.04 5.92
CA GLN A 372 21.85 47.77 5.21
C GLN A 372 21.94 46.47 4.42
N MET A 373 20.86 45.70 4.38
CA MET A 373 20.79 44.50 3.57
C MET A 373 20.72 44.87 2.08
N ILE A 374 21.55 44.22 1.26
CA ILE A 374 21.65 44.48 -0.18
C ILE A 374 21.39 43.23 -1.01
N ALA A 375 20.92 43.42 -2.23
CA ALA A 375 20.82 42.36 -3.23
C ALA A 375 22.11 42.32 -4.07
N THR A 376 22.63 41.12 -4.27
CA THR A 376 23.78 40.85 -5.14
C THR A 376 23.51 39.56 -5.92
N ASN A 377 24.11 39.44 -7.10
CA ASN A 377 24.13 38.22 -7.90
C ASN A 377 25.41 37.38 -7.66
N TYR A 378 26.29 37.82 -6.76
CA TYR A 378 27.49 37.07 -6.40
C TYR A 378 27.08 35.73 -5.77
N PRO A 379 27.62 34.60 -6.28
CA PRO A 379 27.33 33.29 -5.72
C PRO A 379 28.19 33.06 -4.47
N PHE A 380 27.55 32.95 -3.30
CA PHE A 380 28.23 32.50 -2.08
C PHE A 380 27.97 31.02 -1.85
N TYR A 381 28.93 30.33 -1.26
CA TYR A 381 28.84 28.91 -0.92
C TYR A 381 29.21 28.68 0.53
N ALA A 382 28.66 27.63 1.13
CA ALA A 382 29.09 27.15 2.44
C ALA A 382 29.49 25.67 2.34
N GLY A 383 30.61 25.32 2.96
CA GLY A 383 31.00 23.95 3.21
C GLY A 383 30.54 23.51 4.59
N ILE A 384 30.05 22.28 4.67
CA ILE A 384 29.66 21.61 5.90
C ILE A 384 30.71 20.54 6.21
N PHE A 385 31.49 20.74 7.27
CA PHE A 385 32.67 19.92 7.56
C PHE A 385 32.48 19.15 8.86
N THR A 386 32.89 17.88 8.87
CA THR A 386 32.94 17.11 10.12
C THR A 386 34.00 17.68 11.06
N VAL A 387 33.72 17.63 12.36
CA VAL A 387 34.66 18.01 13.43
C VAL A 387 35.02 16.76 14.23
N ASP A 388 36.31 16.50 14.40
CA ASP A 388 36.77 15.36 15.18
C ASP A 388 36.61 15.59 16.70
N ALA A 389 36.81 14.53 17.49
CA ALA A 389 36.70 14.59 18.95
C ALA A 389 37.73 15.52 19.63
N GLN A 390 38.76 15.99 18.91
CA GLN A 390 39.73 16.98 19.39
C GLN A 390 39.36 18.41 18.98
N GLY A 391 38.26 18.60 18.25
CA GLY A 391 37.80 19.90 17.76
C GLY A 391 38.45 20.33 16.45
N ASN A 392 39.18 19.45 15.76
CA ASN A 392 39.75 19.78 14.46
C ASN A 392 38.70 19.61 13.36
N VAL A 393 38.63 20.59 12.48
CA VAL A 393 37.74 20.54 11.32
C VAL A 393 38.41 19.73 10.21
N ASN A 394 37.65 18.83 9.59
CA ASN A 394 38.12 18.05 8.44
C ASN A 394 38.48 18.96 7.27
N ALA A 395 39.50 18.59 6.50
CA ALA A 395 39.93 19.36 5.34
C ALA A 395 38.92 19.32 4.19
N ASN A 396 38.19 18.21 4.04
CA ASN A 396 37.20 18.05 3.00
C ASN A 396 35.80 18.22 3.59
N PRO A 397 34.94 19.04 2.97
CA PRO A 397 33.54 19.14 3.38
C PRO A 397 32.80 17.84 3.08
N THR A 398 31.80 17.54 3.89
CA THR A 398 30.79 16.52 3.60
C THR A 398 29.91 16.97 2.45
N GLU A 399 29.48 18.23 2.47
CA GLU A 399 28.65 18.84 1.43
C GLU A 399 29.08 20.30 1.20
N VAL A 400 28.95 20.79 -0.03
CA VAL A 400 29.11 22.20 -0.39
C VAL A 400 27.82 22.69 -1.02
N VAL A 401 27.21 23.71 -0.43
CA VAL A 401 25.91 24.20 -0.86
C VAL A 401 26.00 25.66 -1.31
N LYS A 402 25.31 25.97 -2.41
CA LYS A 402 25.12 27.36 -2.84
C LYS A 402 24.14 28.06 -1.91
N LEU A 403 24.52 29.21 -1.40
CA LEU A 403 23.70 30.01 -0.49
C LEU A 403 22.73 30.90 -1.28
N ASN A 404 21.52 31.03 -0.74
CA ASN A 404 20.50 31.96 -1.24
C ASN A 404 20.72 33.34 -0.60
N ASN A 405 21.02 34.36 -1.40
CA ASN A 405 21.26 35.71 -0.90
C ASN A 405 20.02 36.26 -0.18
N ASN A 406 20.18 36.64 1.09
CA ASN A 406 19.08 37.09 1.97
C ASN A 406 17.96 36.05 2.09
N GLY A 407 18.33 34.77 2.03
CA GLY A 407 17.44 33.63 2.13
C GLY A 407 18.07 32.50 2.94
N SER A 408 17.52 31.32 2.82
CA SER A 408 17.97 30.11 3.52
C SER A 408 18.08 28.93 2.57
N VAL A 409 18.88 27.96 2.97
CA VAL A 409 18.99 26.64 2.34
C VAL A 409 19.06 25.59 3.45
N THR A 410 18.41 24.45 3.29
CA THR A 410 18.49 23.31 4.20
C THR A 410 19.20 22.17 3.48
N VAL A 411 20.09 21.49 4.21
CA VAL A 411 20.93 20.40 3.69
C VAL A 411 20.82 19.21 4.63
N GLU A 412 20.62 18.02 4.07
CA GLU A 412 20.68 16.76 4.81
C GLU A 412 22.13 16.28 4.94
N VAL A 413 22.50 15.83 6.13
CA VAL A 413 23.83 15.29 6.44
C VAL A 413 23.70 14.04 7.29
N PRO A 414 24.62 13.06 7.16
CA PRO A 414 24.57 11.84 7.97
C PRO A 414 24.90 12.11 9.44
N LEU A 415 24.33 11.32 10.35
CA LEU A 415 24.88 11.19 11.70
C LEU A 415 26.21 10.41 11.67
N GLY A 416 26.90 10.41 12.81
CA GLY A 416 28.23 9.85 12.94
C GLY A 416 28.26 8.36 13.24
N GLY A 417 29.48 7.86 13.44
CA GLY A 417 29.71 6.50 13.91
C GLY A 417 29.74 5.46 12.81
N THR A 418 30.18 4.25 13.16
CA THR A 418 30.07 3.08 12.27
C THR A 418 28.64 2.58 12.16
N ASN A 419 27.82 2.87 13.17
CA ASN A 419 26.43 2.43 13.25
C ASN A 419 25.45 3.47 12.66
N GLY A 420 25.95 4.61 12.18
CA GLY A 420 25.14 5.65 11.53
C GLY A 420 24.17 6.40 12.45
N THR A 421 24.32 6.28 13.77
CA THR A 421 23.44 6.90 14.79
C THR A 421 24.21 7.70 15.84
N ASP A 422 25.56 7.70 15.82
CA ASP A 422 26.34 8.40 16.84
C ASP A 422 26.20 9.93 16.67
N PRO A 423 26.22 10.70 17.78
CA PRO A 423 26.26 12.15 17.71
C PRO A 423 27.46 12.64 16.89
N ILE A 424 27.25 13.72 16.14
CA ILE A 424 28.27 14.32 15.27
C ILE A 424 28.24 15.84 15.34
N THR A 425 29.42 16.45 15.18
CA THR A 425 29.56 17.90 15.08
C THR A 425 29.96 18.29 13.67
N TYR A 426 29.23 19.25 13.11
CA TYR A 426 29.50 19.88 11.83
C TYR A 426 29.91 21.34 12.00
N ALA A 427 31.05 21.75 11.42
CA ALA A 427 31.40 23.15 11.25
C ALA A 427 30.85 23.65 9.91
N VAL A 428 30.06 24.72 9.95
CA VAL A 428 29.53 25.37 8.75
C VAL A 428 30.32 26.64 8.50
N MET A 429 31.05 26.66 7.38
CA MET A 429 31.97 27.74 7.04
C MET A 429 31.78 28.19 5.61
N GLU A 430 32.12 29.44 5.31
CA GLU A 430 32.04 29.95 3.95
C GLU A 430 33.21 29.45 3.10
N THR A 431 32.88 28.98 1.89
CA THR A 431 33.82 28.35 0.98
C THR A 431 33.69 28.92 -0.43
N GLU A 432 34.69 28.62 -1.25
CA GLU A 432 34.53 28.64 -2.69
C GLU A 432 33.59 27.51 -3.16
N GLU A 433 33.23 27.51 -4.44
CA GLU A 433 32.35 26.50 -5.05
C GLU A 433 32.90 25.06 -4.93
N ASP A 434 34.22 24.90 -4.90
CA ASP A 434 34.88 23.60 -4.77
C ASP A 434 35.05 23.14 -3.31
N GLY A 435 34.54 23.90 -2.34
CA GLY A 435 34.64 23.60 -0.92
C GLY A 435 35.92 24.08 -0.24
N THR A 436 36.83 24.74 -0.96
CA THR A 436 38.02 25.35 -0.36
C THR A 436 37.63 26.52 0.54
N LEU A 437 38.22 26.62 1.73
CA LEU A 437 37.97 27.73 2.65
C LEU A 437 38.37 29.07 2.03
N ILE A 438 37.50 30.07 2.18
CA ILE A 438 37.75 31.43 1.70
C ILE A 438 38.93 32.05 2.47
N ASN A 439 39.85 32.70 1.75
CA ASN A 439 40.83 33.59 2.37
C ASN A 439 40.15 34.91 2.80
N LYS A 440 39.81 35.00 4.09
CA LYS A 440 39.10 36.14 4.68
C LYS A 440 39.84 37.48 4.58
N GLU A 441 41.16 37.48 4.39
CA GLU A 441 41.93 38.72 4.21
C GLU A 441 41.66 39.33 2.84
N THR A 442 41.68 38.51 1.78
CA THR A 442 41.54 38.93 0.39
C THR A 442 40.10 38.96 -0.10
N PHE A 443 39.17 38.30 0.60
CA PHE A 443 37.77 38.29 0.23
C PHE A 443 37.10 39.67 0.41
N SER A 444 36.27 40.09 -0.54
CA SER A 444 35.64 41.42 -0.55
C SER A 444 34.63 41.65 0.59
N TYR A 445 34.17 40.59 1.24
CA TYR A 445 33.22 40.65 2.35
C TYR A 445 33.89 40.23 3.67
N THR A 446 33.43 40.84 4.76
CA THR A 446 33.66 40.34 6.11
C THR A 446 32.61 39.28 6.43
N VAL A 447 33.06 38.04 6.63
CA VAL A 447 32.22 36.88 6.95
C VAL A 447 32.05 36.76 8.47
N THR A 448 30.81 36.58 8.93
CA THR A 448 30.48 36.37 10.35
C THR A 448 29.37 35.32 10.50
N GLY A 449 29.29 34.69 11.67
CA GLY A 449 28.21 33.75 12.02
C GLY A 449 28.44 32.29 11.64
N GLU A 450 29.61 31.96 11.09
CA GLU A 450 30.09 30.57 11.01
C GLU A 450 30.11 29.94 12.41
N ALA A 451 29.65 28.69 12.51
CA ALA A 451 29.45 28.03 13.79
C ALA A 451 29.48 26.50 13.65
N ASN A 452 29.62 25.84 14.80
CA ASN A 452 29.44 24.40 14.90
C ASN A 452 27.98 24.07 15.22
N VAL A 453 27.48 23.01 14.60
CA VAL A 453 26.18 22.38 14.82
C VAL A 453 26.42 20.99 15.36
N ASN A 454 25.74 20.62 16.45
CA ASN A 454 25.77 19.27 17.00
C ASN A 454 24.46 18.57 16.65
N LEU A 455 24.55 17.41 16.02
CA LEU A 455 23.41 16.58 15.64
C LEU A 455 23.48 15.23 16.37
N SER A 456 22.32 14.66 16.65
CA SER A 456 22.14 13.34 17.26
C SER A 456 20.73 12.81 16.96
N VAL A 457 20.43 11.57 17.33
CA VAL A 457 19.08 11.00 17.19
C VAL A 457 18.00 11.76 17.98
N ASP A 458 18.38 12.49 19.03
CA ASP A 458 17.47 13.34 19.81
C ASP A 458 17.42 14.80 19.33
N GLN A 459 18.32 15.17 18.43
CA GLN A 459 18.43 16.51 17.85
C GLN A 459 18.93 16.39 16.42
N THR A 460 18.01 16.11 15.49
CA THR A 460 18.33 15.93 14.07
C THR A 460 18.33 17.23 13.30
N THR A 461 18.05 18.38 13.92
CA THR A 461 18.03 19.68 13.23
C THR A 461 19.01 20.67 13.83
N GLY A 462 19.57 21.53 12.98
CA GLY A 462 20.45 22.61 13.40
C GLY A 462 20.38 23.81 12.47
N ASN A 463 20.78 24.98 12.98
CA ASN A 463 20.71 26.24 12.24
C ASN A 463 22.02 27.02 12.34
N VAL A 464 22.43 27.63 11.24
CA VAL A 464 23.56 28.57 11.17
C VAL A 464 23.14 29.82 10.40
N ALA A 465 23.55 30.99 10.87
CA ALA A 465 23.25 32.27 10.22
C ALA A 465 24.56 32.94 9.80
N ILE A 466 24.86 32.95 8.51
CA ILE A 466 26.07 33.56 7.95
C ILE A 466 25.73 34.97 7.43
N THR A 467 26.50 35.96 7.84
CA THR A 467 26.36 37.35 7.36
C THR A 467 27.64 37.83 6.69
N ASN A 468 27.50 38.29 5.44
CA ASN A 468 28.57 38.91 4.66
C ASN A 468 28.37 40.40 4.58
N THR A 469 29.31 41.16 5.15
CA THR A 469 29.28 42.62 5.06
C THR A 469 30.36 43.10 4.09
N LEU A 470 29.97 43.82 3.04
CA LEU A 470 30.91 44.38 2.06
C LEU A 470 31.94 45.26 2.78
N LYS A 471 33.22 45.02 2.51
CA LYS A 471 34.30 45.81 3.12
C LYS A 471 34.34 47.21 2.51
N GLU A 472 34.68 48.19 3.33
CA GLU A 472 34.82 49.58 2.88
C GLU A 472 35.88 49.69 1.78
N GLY A 473 35.51 50.26 0.63
CA GLY A 473 36.40 50.44 -0.52
C GLY A 473 36.61 49.19 -1.39
N ALA A 474 35.93 48.08 -1.11
CA ALA A 474 35.88 46.94 -2.03
C ALA A 474 34.84 47.20 -3.13
N ASP A 475 35.14 46.77 -4.36
CA ASP A 475 34.17 46.81 -5.46
C ASP A 475 33.05 45.79 -5.18
N GLY A 476 31.85 46.29 -4.88
CA GLY A 476 30.66 45.45 -4.70
C GLY A 476 30.13 44.95 -6.04
N TYR A 477 29.73 43.67 -6.09
CA TYR A 477 28.95 43.13 -7.21
C TYR A 477 27.47 43.47 -6.99
N TYR A 478 27.07 44.70 -7.32
CA TYR A 478 25.67 45.11 -7.25
C TYR A 478 24.89 44.57 -8.45
N GLN A 479 23.66 44.14 -8.21
CA GLN A 479 22.72 43.92 -9.31
C GLN A 479 22.23 45.29 -9.83
N ASP A 480 22.30 45.52 -11.13
CA ASP A 480 21.65 46.66 -11.78
C ASP A 480 20.12 46.55 -11.55
N PRO A 481 19.40 47.59 -11.06
CA PRO A 481 17.97 47.53 -10.76
C PRO A 481 17.05 47.12 -11.93
N SER A 482 17.58 47.03 -13.14
CA SER A 482 16.88 46.58 -14.35
C SER A 482 16.64 45.05 -14.35
N THR A 483 15.70 44.57 -13.53
CA THR A 483 14.77 43.42 -13.78
C THR A 483 13.91 43.09 -12.56
N GLN A 484 13.56 44.06 -11.70
CA GLN A 484 12.45 43.84 -10.77
C GLN A 484 11.10 43.93 -11.51
N ALA A 485 10.31 42.85 -11.44
CA ALA A 485 8.88 42.89 -11.65
C ALA A 485 8.22 43.93 -10.70
N PRO A 486 7.07 44.53 -11.07
CA PRO A 486 6.62 45.78 -10.49
C PRO A 486 6.45 45.73 -8.96
N ARG A 487 7.10 46.67 -8.27
CA ARG A 487 6.76 47.03 -6.88
C ARG A 487 5.33 47.58 -6.84
N ASP A 488 4.48 46.93 -6.07
CA ASP A 488 3.17 47.45 -5.68
C ASP A 488 3.40 48.53 -4.60
N THR A 489 3.26 49.79 -4.98
CA THR A 489 3.36 50.94 -4.08
C THR A 489 1.95 51.40 -3.69
N SER A 490 1.55 51.08 -2.46
CA SER A 490 0.42 51.73 -1.81
C SER A 490 0.86 52.29 -0.46
N SER A 491 1.02 53.62 -0.38
CA SER A 491 0.15 54.45 0.47
C SER A 491 0.45 55.95 0.34
N ASN A 492 -0.60 56.68 -0.07
CA ASN A 492 -1.07 57.99 0.41
C ASN A 492 -0.10 59.13 0.73
N ASN A 493 -0.31 60.29 0.08
CA ASN A 493 -0.99 61.39 0.77
C ASN A 493 -1.60 62.47 -0.16
N ASN A 494 -2.64 63.09 0.38
CA ASN A 494 -3.54 64.10 -0.18
C ASN A 494 -2.88 65.39 -0.71
N ASN A 495 -3.43 66.01 -1.78
CA ASN A 495 -4.35 67.16 -1.67
C ASN A 495 -4.62 67.88 -3.01
N ASN A 496 -5.92 68.15 -3.23
CA ASN A 496 -6.57 69.34 -3.82
C ASN A 496 -6.57 69.67 -5.34
N ASN A 497 -7.83 69.91 -5.76
CA ASN A 497 -8.36 70.92 -6.69
C ASN A 497 -8.51 70.63 -8.20
N ASN A 498 -9.73 70.17 -8.52
CA ASN A 498 -10.76 70.88 -9.31
C ASN A 498 -10.40 71.44 -10.69
N SER A 499 -10.90 70.81 -11.76
CA SER A 499 -11.89 71.41 -12.71
C SER A 499 -12.06 70.55 -13.97
N GLY A 500 -13.31 70.48 -14.46
CA GLY A 500 -13.56 70.53 -15.91
C GLY A 500 -13.86 69.22 -16.66
N SER A 501 -15.17 68.92 -16.74
CA SER A 501 -15.94 68.37 -17.87
C SER A 501 -15.27 67.43 -18.90
N ASP A 502 -15.84 66.23 -19.09
CA ASP A 502 -16.89 65.95 -20.12
C ASP A 502 -16.92 64.48 -20.57
N ASN A 503 -18.15 63.95 -20.55
CA ASN A 503 -18.79 63.03 -21.49
C ASN A 503 -18.45 61.53 -21.61
N ARG A 504 -19.55 60.78 -21.38
CA ARG A 504 -20.12 59.62 -22.11
C ARG A 504 -19.63 58.23 -21.68
N ASN A 505 -20.50 57.49 -20.98
CA ASN A 505 -21.45 56.47 -21.50
C ASN A 505 -20.69 55.24 -22.02
N THR A 506 -20.83 54.03 -21.47
CA THR A 506 -22.10 53.31 -21.25
C THR A 506 -21.99 52.22 -20.18
N SER A 507 -23.11 52.03 -19.49
CA SER A 507 -23.39 51.02 -18.46
C SER A 507 -24.06 49.76 -19.01
N SER A 508 -23.75 48.61 -18.43
CA SER A 508 -24.70 47.60 -17.88
C SER A 508 -23.85 46.56 -17.13
N GLY A 509 -23.97 46.23 -15.84
CA GLY A 509 -25.11 46.16 -14.93
C GLY A 509 -25.47 44.68 -14.76
N THR A 510 -25.06 43.97 -13.70
CA THR A 510 -25.77 43.84 -12.41
C THR A 510 -24.95 42.91 -11.46
N ASN A 511 -24.56 43.31 -10.24
CA ASN A 511 -25.24 43.24 -8.91
C ASN A 511 -25.41 41.79 -8.37
N ARG A 512 -25.04 41.35 -7.14
CA ARG A 512 -25.10 41.86 -5.73
C ARG A 512 -24.36 40.82 -4.84
N SER A 513 -23.45 41.12 -3.89
CA SER A 513 -23.50 41.76 -2.55
C SER A 513 -23.90 40.87 -1.34
N SER A 514 -23.00 40.70 -0.36
CA SER A 514 -23.18 40.83 1.13
C SER A 514 -21.87 40.36 1.82
N ARG A 515 -21.06 41.12 2.57
CA ARG A 515 -21.16 41.96 3.81
C ARG A 515 -21.26 41.19 5.14
N SER A 516 -20.14 41.14 5.89
CA SER A 516 -19.91 41.60 7.29
C SER A 516 -18.55 41.02 7.77
N SER A 517 -17.49 41.69 8.24
CA SER A 517 -17.19 42.84 9.12
C SER A 517 -16.70 42.45 10.53
N ARG A 518 -15.42 42.78 10.80
CA ARG A 518 -14.76 43.12 12.10
C ARG A 518 -14.51 41.98 13.12
N THR A 519 -13.41 41.91 13.89
CA THR A 519 -12.25 42.77 14.24
C THR A 519 -11.22 41.96 15.04
N GLY A 520 -9.91 42.29 14.91
CA GLY A 520 -8.85 42.16 15.93
C GLY A 520 -8.39 40.73 16.25
N ASP A 521 -7.12 40.33 16.11
CA ASP A 521 -5.96 40.94 16.76
C ASP A 521 -4.68 40.91 15.91
N ASN A 522 -3.85 41.94 16.11
CA ASN A 522 -2.54 42.16 15.52
C ASN A 522 -1.46 41.28 16.17
N ASN A 523 -0.74 40.49 15.37
CA ASN A 523 0.70 40.25 15.54
C ASN A 523 1.29 39.90 14.15
N GLN A 524 1.85 40.91 13.46
CA GLN A 524 2.51 40.73 12.17
C GLN A 524 3.93 40.22 12.38
N ILE A 525 4.11 38.90 12.35
CA ILE A 525 5.32 38.27 11.81
C ILE A 525 4.94 37.88 10.37
N LEU A 526 5.25 38.77 9.44
CA LEU A 526 5.13 38.51 7.99
C LEU A 526 6.44 37.90 7.52
N LEU A 527 6.48 36.58 7.33
CA LEU A 527 7.36 35.97 6.33
C LEU A 527 6.66 34.76 5.71
N TYR A 528 6.78 34.70 4.39
CA TYR A 528 5.87 34.06 3.45
C TYR A 528 6.00 32.53 3.42
N GLY A 529 4.85 31.88 3.19
CA GLY A 529 4.76 30.50 2.70
C GLY A 529 4.85 30.42 1.18
N GLY A 530 5.26 29.23 0.72
CA GLY A 530 5.37 28.79 -0.68
C GLY A 530 6.74 28.13 -0.90
N LEU A 531 6.94 26.84 -0.66
CA LEU A 531 6.45 25.62 -1.34
C LEU A 531 7.65 24.91 -2.01
N LEU A 532 7.86 23.66 -1.59
CA LEU A 532 8.29 22.47 -2.34
C LEU A 532 9.18 22.57 -3.60
N ALA A 533 10.12 21.62 -3.60
CA ALA A 533 10.83 20.96 -4.71
C ALA A 533 12.13 21.59 -5.22
N ALA A 534 13.26 20.98 -4.81
CA ALA A 534 14.35 20.64 -5.72
C ALA A 534 15.07 19.38 -5.19
N ALA A 535 15.04 18.33 -6.00
CA ALA A 535 15.76 17.09 -5.82
C ALA A 535 17.20 17.17 -6.40
N VAL A 536 18.02 16.17 -6.03
CA VAL A 536 19.30 15.70 -6.65
C VAL A 536 20.53 16.53 -6.21
N ILE A 537 21.61 15.96 -5.63
CA ILE A 537 22.51 14.91 -6.14
C ILE A 537 23.05 14.03 -4.99
N VAL A 538 22.87 12.71 -5.07
CA VAL A 538 23.61 11.73 -4.27
C VAL A 538 25.06 11.67 -4.78
N GLY A 539 25.99 12.23 -4.01
CA GLY A 539 27.43 12.04 -4.17
C GLY A 539 27.94 10.90 -3.30
N GLY A 540 27.74 9.65 -3.71
CA GLY A 540 28.28 8.49 -3.01
C GLY A 540 29.82 8.47 -3.03
N VAL A 541 30.46 8.77 -1.90
CA VAL A 541 31.90 8.55 -1.71
C VAL A 541 32.13 7.08 -1.33
N VAL A 542 32.49 6.25 -2.31
CA VAL A 542 32.95 4.87 -2.08
C VAL A 542 34.28 4.88 -1.31
N VAL A 543 34.25 4.64 0.00
CA VAL A 543 35.46 4.37 0.79
C VAL A 543 35.82 2.89 0.65
N ALA A 544 36.63 2.56 -0.36
CA ALA A 544 37.18 1.22 -0.52
C ALA A 544 38.23 0.90 0.56
N ARG A 545 37.82 0.27 1.67
CA ARG A 545 38.74 -0.28 2.69
C ARG A 545 39.30 -1.63 2.24
N ARG A 546 40.53 -1.61 1.71
CA ARG A 546 41.30 -2.78 1.27
C ARG A 546 41.65 -3.70 2.45
N ARG A 547 40.94 -4.82 2.62
CA ARG A 547 41.32 -5.92 3.54
C ARG A 547 42.68 -6.49 3.12
N ARG A 548 43.69 -6.38 4.01
CA ARG A 548 44.92 -7.18 3.93
C ARG A 548 44.57 -8.63 4.27
N ARG A 549 44.80 -9.54 3.32
CA ARG A 549 44.86 -10.98 3.60
C ARG A 549 46.09 -11.25 4.46
N THR A 550 45.91 -11.68 5.70
CA THR A 550 46.91 -12.43 6.44
C THR A 550 46.72 -13.91 6.10
N ASN A 551 47.71 -14.48 5.42
CA ASN A 551 47.87 -15.93 5.33
C ASN A 551 48.27 -16.46 6.71
N GLY A 552 47.56 -17.48 7.17
CA GLY A 552 47.84 -18.28 8.36
C GLY A 552 46.87 -19.44 8.39
#